data_AF-A0A6M2CIP5-F1
#
_entry.id   AF-A0A6M2CIP5-F1
#
_cell.length_a   1.000
_cell.length_b   1.000
_cell.length_c   1.000
_cell.angle_alpha   90.00
_cell.angle_beta   90.00
_cell.angle_gamma   90.00
#
_symmetry.space_group_name_H-M   'P 1'
#
loop_
_entity.id
_entity.type
_entity.pdbx_description
1 polymer ?
#
loop_
_entity_poly.entity_id
_entity_poly.type
_entity_poly.pdbx_seq_one_letter_code
_entity_poly.pdbx_strand_id
1 'polypeptide(L)'
;VVLMDTQGAFDSESSADEATNLFAISILTSSLQIFNISRNLQEDNLEHLQLVTEYGKLAQEDTDGTMFQKLAFLIRDWQFPDKAYGATGGRQLLEKFMSTCTKDQDKNSIRQCLSSCFSSIECFLMPQLGKETTRESFDGRLCKLDDDFKRELGVLVPWLVGAENLTAKEIAGKRITCEHLMNYFKVYTDVFKEQQPRVATILQATVEESNRSAKEEAKAFYAEQLPKVTYKNIQELEENHVILQEEAKKLFRDARKIGGPIIERRYLDVLEMEIRTIFKDFSYDHKLSDLREKERGLNEKNQALEKKEKELGSLKEQLRKKSRGVLEKEKKLQEEAQNLSRQKMEHEKSKKAQEKSNRWTTHVADAVMGIGVALSVFVPAAGVLDGIVPVIRIGVAAAAAGTAGGCFVALKKKLGQWFG
;
A
#
# COMPACT_ATOMS: atom_id res chain seq x y z
N VAL A 1 -30.24 2.86 -6.14
CA VAL A 1 -31.17 2.98 -7.29
C VAL A 1 -30.73 4.18 -8.11
N VAL A 2 -30.67 4.05 -9.43
CA VAL A 2 -30.41 5.16 -10.36
C VAL A 2 -31.69 5.39 -11.14
N LEU A 3 -32.10 6.64 -11.29
CA LEU A 3 -33.17 7.02 -12.22
C LEU A 3 -32.50 7.68 -13.41
N MET A 4 -32.93 7.27 -14.61
CA MET A 4 -32.44 7.80 -15.87
C MET A 4 -33.62 8.41 -16.61
N ASP A 5 -33.54 9.71 -16.86
CA ASP A 5 -34.43 10.39 -17.79
C ASP A 5 -33.72 10.48 -19.14
N THR A 6 -34.45 10.19 -20.21
CA THR A 6 -33.92 10.16 -21.58
C THR A 6 -34.70 11.17 -22.41
N GLN A 7 -33.99 12.09 -23.07
CA GLN A 7 -34.60 13.03 -24.00
C GLN A 7 -35.46 12.27 -25.03
N GLY A 8 -36.65 12.81 -25.31
CA GLY A 8 -37.64 12.12 -26.13
C GLY A 8 -37.14 11.92 -27.56
N ALA A 9 -37.28 10.69 -28.06
CA ALA A 9 -36.87 10.24 -29.40
C ALA A 9 -37.54 10.98 -30.60
N PHE A 10 -38.32 12.03 -30.35
CA PHE A 10 -39.27 12.64 -31.30
C PHE A 10 -39.40 14.17 -31.11
N ASP A 11 -38.37 14.87 -30.66
CA ASP A 11 -38.31 16.33 -30.83
C ASP A 11 -37.91 16.70 -32.27
N SER A 12 -38.14 17.96 -32.65
CA SER A 12 -37.88 18.45 -34.01
C SER A 12 -36.41 18.81 -34.27
N GLU A 13 -35.52 18.59 -33.30
CA GLU A 13 -34.11 19.02 -33.34
C GLU A 13 -33.15 17.82 -33.39
N SER A 14 -33.53 16.67 -32.84
CA SER A 14 -32.75 15.42 -32.88
C SER A 14 -33.02 14.61 -34.14
N SER A 15 -32.00 13.93 -34.67
CA SER A 15 -32.20 12.95 -35.74
C SER A 15 -32.81 11.65 -35.22
N ALA A 16 -33.54 10.92 -36.09
CA ALA A 16 -34.10 9.62 -35.76
C ALA A 16 -33.02 8.57 -35.39
N ASP A 17 -31.80 8.73 -35.93
CA ASP A 17 -30.64 7.90 -35.57
C ASP A 17 -30.14 8.19 -34.14
N GLU A 18 -30.00 9.46 -33.76
CA GLU A 18 -29.62 9.86 -32.39
C GLU A 18 -30.64 9.38 -31.35
N ALA A 19 -31.92 9.55 -31.67
CA ALA A 19 -33.04 9.03 -30.88
C ALA A 19 -32.96 7.50 -30.67
N THR A 20 -32.71 6.75 -31.74
CA THR A 20 -32.56 5.28 -31.70
C THR A 20 -31.32 4.86 -30.90
N ASN A 21 -30.21 5.58 -31.06
CA ASN A 21 -28.97 5.36 -30.32
C ASN A 21 -29.13 5.59 -28.82
N LEU A 22 -29.76 6.71 -28.42
CA LEU A 22 -30.07 7.00 -27.02
C LEU A 22 -30.99 5.93 -26.40
N PHE A 23 -32.01 5.50 -27.14
CA PHE A 23 -32.91 4.44 -26.70
C PHE A 23 -32.17 3.10 -26.51
N ALA A 24 -31.30 2.72 -27.44
CA ALA A 24 -30.49 1.51 -27.33
C ALA A 24 -29.52 1.53 -26.14
N ILE A 25 -28.82 2.66 -25.90
CA ILE A 25 -27.97 2.84 -24.72
C ILE A 25 -28.80 2.69 -23.43
N SER A 26 -30.00 3.28 -23.40
CA SER A 26 -30.88 3.20 -22.23
C SER A 26 -31.28 1.75 -21.90
N ILE A 27 -31.59 0.93 -22.91
CA ILE A 27 -31.93 -0.49 -22.73
C ILE A 27 -30.71 -1.34 -22.35
N LEU A 28 -29.56 -1.11 -22.98
CA LEU A 28 -28.32 -1.83 -22.67
C LEU A 28 -27.89 -1.63 -21.21
N THR A 29 -28.16 -0.44 -20.65
CA THR A 29 -27.71 -0.03 -19.31
C THR A 29 -28.78 -0.18 -18.21
N SER A 30 -30.07 -0.15 -18.52
CA SER A 30 -31.16 -0.27 -17.54
C SER A 30 -31.44 -1.72 -17.10
N SER A 31 -31.92 -1.90 -15.86
CA SER A 31 -32.53 -3.15 -15.38
C SER A 31 -34.06 -3.16 -15.55
N LEU A 32 -34.65 -1.97 -15.63
CA LEU A 32 -36.05 -1.70 -15.95
C LEU A 32 -36.08 -0.60 -17.02
N GLN A 33 -36.44 -0.95 -18.25
CA GLN A 33 -36.77 0.01 -19.28
C GLN A 33 -38.25 0.36 -19.22
N ILE A 34 -38.59 1.65 -19.13
CA ILE A 34 -39.97 2.13 -19.26
C ILE A 34 -40.13 2.69 -20.67
N PHE A 35 -40.86 1.99 -21.54
CA PHE A 35 -41.19 2.48 -22.87
C PHE A 35 -42.51 3.26 -22.79
N ASN A 36 -42.39 4.58 -22.61
CA ASN A 36 -43.53 5.50 -22.48
C ASN A 36 -44.11 5.85 -23.87
N ILE A 37 -45.33 5.37 -24.15
CA ILE A 37 -46.02 5.49 -25.45
C ILE A 37 -47.32 6.28 -25.25
N SER A 38 -47.70 7.12 -26.22
CA SER A 38 -48.97 7.88 -26.16
C SER A 38 -50.13 7.11 -26.81
N ARG A 39 -51.27 7.09 -26.12
CA ARG A 39 -52.60 6.55 -26.50
C ARG A 39 -52.70 5.03 -26.71
N ASN A 40 -51.86 4.42 -27.55
CA ASN A 40 -52.00 3.00 -27.90
C ASN A 40 -50.66 2.37 -28.32
N LEU A 41 -50.56 1.05 -28.14
CA LEU A 41 -49.44 0.25 -28.65
C LEU A 41 -49.69 -0.11 -30.13
N GLN A 42 -48.74 0.19 -30.99
CA GLN A 42 -48.84 0.09 -32.46
C GLN A 42 -47.60 -0.59 -33.08
N GLU A 43 -47.70 -1.03 -34.34
CA GLU A 43 -46.65 -1.80 -35.04
C GLU A 43 -45.37 -1.01 -35.32
N ASP A 44 -45.43 0.32 -35.37
CA ASP A 44 -44.30 1.26 -35.50
C ASP A 44 -43.48 1.36 -34.20
N ASN A 45 -44.07 1.01 -33.04
CA ASN A 45 -43.32 0.95 -31.79
C ASN A 45 -42.31 -0.22 -31.77
N LEU A 46 -42.45 -1.21 -32.67
CA LEU A 46 -41.48 -2.30 -32.83
C LEU A 46 -40.19 -1.86 -33.54
N GLU A 47 -40.25 -0.85 -34.40
CA GLU A 47 -39.11 -0.41 -35.22
C GLU A 47 -37.98 0.12 -34.31
N HIS A 48 -38.35 0.86 -33.26
CA HIS A 48 -37.45 1.33 -32.20
C HIS A 48 -36.77 0.20 -31.40
N LEU A 49 -37.38 -1.00 -31.37
CA LEU A 49 -36.85 -2.18 -30.68
C LEU A 49 -35.99 -3.06 -31.60
N GLN A 50 -35.92 -2.78 -32.91
CA GLN A 50 -35.25 -3.63 -33.89
C GLN A 50 -33.76 -3.83 -33.54
N LEU A 51 -33.00 -2.75 -33.35
CA LEU A 51 -31.57 -2.80 -33.02
C LEU A 51 -31.29 -3.64 -31.75
N VAL A 52 -32.17 -3.53 -30.76
CA VAL A 52 -32.11 -4.28 -29.50
C VAL A 52 -32.40 -5.77 -29.72
N THR A 53 -33.33 -6.12 -30.61
CA THR A 53 -33.58 -7.52 -30.98
C THR A 53 -32.47 -8.12 -31.83
N GLU A 54 -31.84 -7.36 -32.73
CA GLU A 54 -30.67 -7.82 -33.47
C GLU A 54 -29.48 -8.08 -32.52
N TYR A 55 -29.25 -7.19 -31.56
CA TYR A 55 -28.27 -7.41 -30.48
C TYR A 55 -28.59 -8.66 -29.65
N GLY A 56 -29.86 -8.80 -29.26
CA GLY A 56 -30.32 -9.94 -28.47
C GLY A 56 -30.09 -11.29 -29.17
N LYS A 57 -30.34 -11.37 -30.48
CA LYS A 57 -30.08 -12.57 -31.30
C LYS A 57 -28.60 -12.95 -31.33
N LEU A 58 -27.71 -12.00 -31.63
CA LEU A 58 -26.27 -12.28 -31.72
C LEU A 58 -25.69 -12.66 -30.35
N ALA A 59 -26.14 -12.02 -29.27
CA ALA A 59 -25.61 -12.28 -27.93
C ALA A 59 -26.15 -13.57 -27.29
N GLN A 60 -27.28 -14.11 -27.78
CA GLN A 60 -27.82 -15.42 -27.37
C GLN A 60 -26.96 -16.59 -27.82
N GLU A 61 -26.09 -16.43 -28.81
CA GLU A 61 -25.12 -17.46 -29.22
C GLU A 61 -24.00 -17.66 -28.17
N ASP A 62 -23.69 -16.62 -27.40
CA ASP A 62 -22.57 -16.56 -26.45
C ASP A 62 -22.99 -16.65 -24.97
N THR A 63 -24.30 -16.68 -24.64
CA THR A 63 -24.78 -16.58 -23.25
C THR A 63 -26.00 -17.45 -22.90
N ASP A 64 -25.90 -18.15 -21.76
CA ASP A 64 -27.03 -18.87 -21.16
C ASP A 64 -27.96 -17.90 -20.40
N GLY A 65 -28.99 -17.37 -21.07
CA GLY A 65 -30.09 -16.65 -20.42
C GLY A 65 -30.74 -15.54 -21.26
N THR A 66 -31.46 -14.66 -20.58
CA THR A 66 -32.05 -13.44 -21.18
C THR A 66 -31.05 -12.29 -21.12
N MET A 67 -30.83 -11.61 -22.24
CA MET A 67 -29.89 -10.49 -22.39
C MET A 67 -30.32 -9.22 -21.64
N PHE A 68 -31.63 -9.01 -21.56
CA PHE A 68 -32.26 -7.86 -20.94
C PHE A 68 -33.18 -8.31 -19.81
N GLN A 69 -33.43 -7.42 -18.86
CA GLN A 69 -34.22 -7.72 -17.68
C GLN A 69 -35.70 -7.36 -17.92
N LYS A 70 -36.18 -6.23 -17.39
CA LYS A 70 -37.60 -5.86 -17.49
C LYS A 70 -37.86 -4.76 -18.53
N LEU A 71 -38.80 -4.98 -19.43
CA LEU A 71 -39.38 -3.97 -20.32
C LEU A 71 -40.83 -3.70 -19.90
N ALA A 72 -41.14 -2.46 -19.53
CA ALA A 72 -42.47 -2.02 -19.15
C ALA A 72 -43.02 -1.03 -20.19
N PHE A 73 -43.99 -1.46 -20.98
CA PHE A 73 -44.77 -0.57 -21.84
C PHE A 73 -45.71 0.28 -20.99
N LEU A 74 -45.51 1.59 -20.96
CA LEU A 74 -46.36 2.54 -20.24
C LEU A 74 -47.21 3.29 -21.25
N ILE A 75 -48.46 2.87 -21.42
CA ILE A 75 -49.39 3.50 -22.36
C ILE A 75 -50.10 4.66 -21.66
N ARG A 76 -49.81 5.88 -22.12
CA ARG A 76 -50.36 7.14 -21.61
C ARG A 76 -51.68 7.47 -22.28
N ASP A 77 -52.54 8.23 -21.59
CA ASP A 77 -53.77 8.76 -22.16
C ASP A 77 -54.69 7.67 -22.76
N TRP A 78 -54.77 6.50 -22.10
CA TRP A 78 -55.62 5.40 -22.52
C TRP A 78 -57.09 5.81 -22.45
N GLN A 79 -57.81 5.64 -23.56
CA GLN A 79 -59.18 6.14 -23.77
C GLN A 79 -60.16 5.05 -24.22
N PHE A 80 -59.70 3.82 -24.45
CA PHE A 80 -60.54 2.77 -25.00
C PHE A 80 -61.21 1.97 -23.86
N PRO A 81 -62.55 1.91 -23.81
CA PRO A 81 -63.27 1.26 -22.71
C PRO A 81 -63.21 -0.28 -22.77
N ASP A 82 -62.57 -0.86 -23.78
CA ASP A 82 -62.46 -2.31 -23.95
C ASP A 82 -61.46 -2.96 -22.98
N LYS A 83 -60.59 -2.16 -22.33
CA LYS A 83 -59.65 -2.60 -21.30
C LYS A 83 -59.61 -1.59 -20.16
N ALA A 84 -59.64 -2.13 -18.93
CA ALA A 84 -59.49 -1.34 -17.71
C ALA A 84 -58.07 -0.76 -17.59
N TYR A 85 -57.92 0.30 -16.78
CA TYR A 85 -56.61 0.85 -16.44
C TYR A 85 -55.72 -0.14 -15.66
N GLY A 86 -54.45 0.21 -15.51
CA GLY A 86 -53.47 -0.55 -14.75
C GLY A 86 -52.87 -1.74 -15.51
N ALA A 87 -52.15 -2.58 -14.75
CA ALA A 87 -51.44 -3.73 -15.30
C ALA A 87 -52.35 -4.83 -15.84
N THR A 88 -53.61 -4.94 -15.37
CA THR A 88 -54.54 -5.98 -15.82
C THR A 88 -54.98 -5.78 -17.26
N GLY A 89 -55.45 -4.57 -17.62
CA GLY A 89 -55.77 -4.25 -19.01
C GLY A 89 -54.51 -4.15 -19.87
N GLY A 90 -53.39 -3.70 -19.29
CA GLY A 90 -52.09 -3.65 -19.98
C GLY A 90 -51.63 -5.04 -20.43
N ARG A 91 -51.73 -6.05 -19.56
CA ARG A 91 -51.44 -7.45 -19.92
C ARG A 91 -52.31 -7.92 -21.08
N GLN A 92 -53.61 -7.68 -21.05
CA GLN A 92 -54.53 -8.05 -22.14
C GLN A 92 -54.20 -7.36 -23.48
N LEU A 93 -53.74 -6.10 -23.43
CA LEU A 93 -53.27 -5.39 -24.61
C LEU A 93 -51.97 -6.01 -25.16
N LEU A 94 -51.02 -6.29 -24.28
CA LEU A 94 -49.72 -6.85 -24.62
C LEU A 94 -49.83 -8.28 -25.17
N GLU A 95 -50.61 -9.15 -24.53
CA GLU A 95 -50.89 -10.53 -25.00
C GLU A 95 -51.46 -10.51 -26.42
N LYS A 96 -52.45 -9.65 -26.68
CA LYS A 96 -53.02 -9.47 -28.03
C LYS A 96 -51.97 -8.97 -29.03
N PHE A 97 -51.16 -7.99 -28.64
CA PHE A 97 -50.13 -7.39 -29.50
C PHE A 97 -49.02 -8.38 -29.86
N MET A 98 -48.52 -9.14 -28.87
CA MET A 98 -47.48 -10.15 -29.06
C MET A 98 -47.99 -11.39 -29.83
N SER A 99 -49.28 -11.72 -29.69
CA SER A 99 -49.93 -12.81 -30.43
C SER A 99 -50.38 -12.44 -31.86
N THR A 100 -50.22 -11.17 -32.27
CA THR A 100 -50.62 -10.73 -33.61
C THR A 100 -49.59 -11.18 -34.63
N CYS A 101 -50.00 -12.04 -35.57
CA CYS A 101 -49.19 -12.47 -36.71
C CYS A 101 -49.46 -11.56 -37.92
N THR A 102 -48.44 -10.82 -38.35
CA THR A 102 -48.50 -9.91 -39.50
C THR A 102 -48.01 -10.59 -40.79
N LYS A 103 -48.33 -10.01 -41.95
CA LYS A 103 -47.70 -10.40 -43.23
C LYS A 103 -46.21 -10.05 -43.27
N ASP A 104 -45.85 -9.01 -42.54
CA ASP A 104 -44.48 -8.59 -42.25
C ASP A 104 -43.77 -9.65 -41.39
N GLN A 105 -42.76 -10.31 -41.96
CA GLN A 105 -41.96 -11.35 -41.31
C GLN A 105 -41.00 -10.77 -40.26
N ASP A 106 -40.54 -9.54 -40.45
CA ASP A 106 -39.57 -8.90 -39.57
C ASP A 106 -40.25 -8.51 -38.26
N LYS A 107 -41.45 -7.94 -38.32
CA LYS A 107 -42.27 -7.64 -37.12
C LYS A 107 -42.72 -8.89 -36.35
N ASN A 108 -42.90 -10.04 -37.01
CA ASN A 108 -43.10 -11.32 -36.32
C ASN A 108 -41.81 -11.79 -35.63
N SER A 109 -40.67 -11.64 -36.31
CA SER A 109 -39.34 -12.03 -35.79
C SER A 109 -38.90 -11.15 -34.61
N ILE A 110 -39.28 -9.87 -34.59
CA ILE A 110 -39.05 -8.95 -33.46
C ILE A 110 -39.85 -9.44 -32.24
N ARG A 111 -41.13 -9.79 -32.38
CA ARG A 111 -41.97 -10.31 -31.26
C ARG A 111 -41.39 -11.57 -30.63
N GLN A 112 -40.96 -12.53 -31.46
CA GLN A 112 -40.33 -13.76 -31.00
C GLN A 112 -39.04 -13.48 -30.23
N CYS A 113 -38.22 -12.57 -30.76
CA CYS A 113 -36.96 -12.17 -30.14
C CYS A 113 -37.15 -11.38 -28.84
N LEU A 114 -38.08 -10.42 -28.78
CA LEU A 114 -38.44 -9.74 -27.53
C LEU A 114 -38.77 -10.74 -26.42
N SER A 115 -39.57 -11.76 -26.77
CA SER A 115 -40.00 -12.82 -25.84
C SER A 115 -38.87 -13.74 -25.37
N SER A 116 -37.74 -13.83 -26.09
CA SER A 116 -36.57 -14.62 -25.69
C SER A 116 -35.44 -13.77 -25.07
N CYS A 117 -35.38 -12.47 -25.37
CA CYS A 117 -34.30 -11.60 -24.92
C CYS A 117 -34.58 -10.88 -23.61
N PHE A 118 -35.83 -10.67 -23.22
CA PHE A 118 -36.21 -10.00 -21.96
C PHE A 118 -36.70 -11.02 -20.91
N SER A 119 -36.26 -10.88 -19.66
CA SER A 119 -36.72 -11.72 -18.54
C SER A 119 -38.18 -11.44 -18.14
N SER A 120 -38.67 -10.22 -18.38
CA SER A 120 -40.09 -9.86 -18.22
C SER A 120 -40.46 -8.76 -19.20
N ILE A 121 -41.60 -8.92 -19.88
CA ILE A 121 -42.24 -7.86 -20.66
C ILE A 121 -43.63 -7.63 -20.06
N GLU A 122 -43.88 -6.39 -19.66
CA GLU A 122 -45.08 -6.00 -18.96
C GLU A 122 -45.68 -4.74 -19.59
N CYS A 123 -46.95 -4.47 -19.31
CA CYS A 123 -47.66 -3.31 -19.86
C CYS A 123 -48.62 -2.74 -18.82
N PHE A 124 -48.72 -1.41 -18.75
CA PHE A 124 -49.58 -0.66 -17.84
C PHE A 124 -50.32 0.44 -18.59
N LEU A 125 -51.65 0.52 -18.40
CA LEU A 125 -52.50 1.52 -19.06
C LEU A 125 -52.80 2.66 -18.08
N MET A 126 -52.31 3.86 -18.37
CA MET A 126 -52.60 5.07 -17.61
C MET A 126 -53.75 5.85 -18.24
N PRO A 127 -54.70 6.39 -17.44
CA PRO A 127 -55.69 7.33 -17.92
C PRO A 127 -55.05 8.66 -18.37
N GLN A 128 -55.88 9.55 -18.92
CA GLN A 128 -55.49 10.95 -19.13
C GLN A 128 -55.23 11.67 -17.79
N LEU A 129 -54.34 12.66 -17.83
CA LEU A 129 -53.98 13.50 -16.68
C LEU A 129 -55.12 14.42 -16.19
N GLY A 130 -56.01 14.81 -17.10
CA GLY A 130 -57.09 15.77 -16.88
C GLY A 130 -56.97 17.04 -17.73
N LYS A 131 -58.08 17.76 -17.95
CA LYS A 131 -58.14 18.93 -18.85
C LYS A 131 -57.38 20.16 -18.35
N GLU A 132 -57.07 20.23 -17.06
CA GLU A 132 -56.31 21.33 -16.46
C GLU A 132 -54.81 21.19 -16.68
N THR A 133 -54.30 20.00 -17.02
CA THR A 133 -52.85 19.76 -17.21
C THR A 133 -52.35 20.11 -18.60
N THR A 134 -53.25 20.35 -19.55
CA THR A 134 -52.89 20.79 -20.92
C THR A 134 -52.74 22.31 -21.04
N ARG A 135 -52.78 23.03 -19.91
CA ARG A 135 -52.57 24.48 -19.82
C ARG A 135 -51.14 24.77 -19.39
N GLU A 136 -50.52 25.79 -19.99
CA GLU A 136 -49.18 26.28 -19.58
C GLU A 136 -49.11 26.71 -18.11
N SER A 137 -50.25 27.05 -17.49
CA SER A 137 -50.38 27.37 -16.07
C SER A 137 -50.46 26.14 -15.13
N PHE A 138 -50.23 24.93 -15.65
CA PHE A 138 -50.15 23.73 -14.83
C PHE A 138 -48.81 23.65 -14.10
N ASP A 139 -48.88 23.46 -12.78
CA ASP A 139 -47.78 23.59 -11.83
C ASP A 139 -47.53 22.28 -11.05
N GLY A 140 -47.90 21.14 -11.65
CA GLY A 140 -47.68 19.81 -11.06
C GLY A 140 -48.57 19.45 -9.86
N ARG A 141 -49.44 20.36 -9.38
CA ARG A 141 -50.25 20.13 -8.18
C ARG A 141 -51.28 19.00 -8.36
N LEU A 142 -51.22 18.00 -7.49
CA LEU A 142 -52.11 16.82 -7.47
C LEU A 142 -53.61 17.16 -7.44
N CYS A 143 -54.00 18.30 -6.85
CA CYS A 143 -55.40 18.73 -6.79
C CYS A 143 -56.00 19.12 -8.16
N LYS A 144 -55.16 19.36 -9.18
CA LYS A 144 -55.57 19.66 -10.57
C LYS A 144 -55.58 18.42 -11.48
N LEU A 145 -55.20 17.26 -10.97
CA LEU A 145 -55.23 15.98 -11.71
C LEU A 145 -56.61 15.33 -11.59
N ASP A 146 -56.98 14.48 -12.55
CA ASP A 146 -58.18 13.65 -12.46
C ASP A 146 -58.03 12.54 -11.40
N ASP A 147 -59.12 12.16 -10.73
CA ASP A 147 -59.09 11.18 -9.61
C ASP A 147 -58.68 9.77 -10.06
N ASP A 148 -59.07 9.37 -11.27
CA ASP A 148 -58.63 8.11 -11.86
C ASP A 148 -57.11 8.12 -12.08
N PHE A 149 -56.54 9.22 -12.58
CA PHE A 149 -55.09 9.35 -12.74
C PHE A 149 -54.35 9.28 -11.40
N LYS A 150 -54.84 9.97 -10.37
CA LYS A 150 -54.28 9.88 -9.01
C LYS A 150 -54.29 8.45 -8.47
N ARG A 151 -55.40 7.72 -8.66
CA ARG A 151 -55.53 6.33 -8.20
C ARG A 151 -54.57 5.40 -8.92
N GLU A 152 -54.53 5.43 -10.26
CA GLU A 152 -53.66 4.56 -11.04
C GLU A 152 -52.18 4.92 -10.88
N LEU A 153 -51.83 6.20 -10.69
CA LEU A 153 -50.46 6.62 -10.34
C LEU A 153 -50.01 6.01 -9.00
N GLY A 154 -50.92 5.94 -8.02
CA GLY A 154 -50.69 5.29 -6.73
C GLY A 154 -50.45 3.77 -6.83
N VAL A 155 -50.86 3.14 -7.92
CA VAL A 155 -50.56 1.72 -8.23
C VAL A 155 -49.30 1.60 -9.08
N LEU A 156 -49.12 2.48 -10.08
CA LEU A 156 -48.00 2.47 -11.02
C LEU A 156 -46.64 2.61 -10.33
N VAL A 157 -46.51 3.55 -9.37
CA VAL A 157 -45.20 3.82 -8.75
C VAL A 157 -44.70 2.63 -7.93
N PRO A 158 -45.48 2.01 -7.02
CA PRO A 158 -45.08 0.76 -6.35
C PRO A 158 -44.82 -0.39 -7.33
N TRP A 159 -45.61 -0.50 -8.41
CA TRP A 159 -45.44 -1.56 -9.42
C TRP A 159 -44.15 -1.43 -10.24
N LEU A 160 -43.66 -0.20 -10.47
CA LEU A 160 -42.37 0.06 -11.12
C LEU A 160 -41.17 -0.04 -10.16
N VAL A 161 -41.25 0.62 -8.99
CA VAL A 161 -40.09 0.88 -8.12
C VAL A 161 -40.30 0.50 -6.64
N GLY A 162 -41.32 -0.30 -6.34
CA GLY A 162 -41.46 -0.98 -5.04
C GLY A 162 -40.24 -1.86 -4.75
N ALA A 163 -39.86 -2.00 -3.48
CA ALA A 163 -38.61 -2.65 -3.07
C ALA A 163 -38.51 -4.11 -3.55
N GLU A 164 -39.65 -4.78 -3.64
CA GLU A 164 -39.84 -6.14 -4.17
C GLU A 164 -39.72 -6.24 -5.70
N ASN A 165 -39.90 -5.13 -6.42
CA ASN A 165 -39.87 -5.05 -7.89
C ASN A 165 -38.51 -4.55 -8.43
N LEU A 166 -37.63 -4.03 -7.56
CA LEU A 166 -36.32 -3.50 -7.93
C LEU A 166 -35.28 -4.61 -8.15
N THR A 167 -34.91 -4.84 -9.40
CA THR A 167 -33.78 -5.71 -9.77
C THR A 167 -32.48 -4.92 -9.95
N ALA A 168 -31.38 -5.46 -9.44
CA ALA A 168 -30.04 -4.98 -9.77
C ALA A 168 -29.74 -5.24 -11.25
N LYS A 169 -29.00 -4.34 -11.91
CA LYS A 169 -28.58 -4.56 -13.29
C LYS A 169 -27.70 -5.81 -13.38
N GLU A 170 -28.05 -6.70 -14.30
CA GLU A 170 -27.27 -7.88 -14.65
C GLU A 170 -26.88 -7.82 -16.13
N ILE A 171 -25.65 -8.24 -16.44
CA ILE A 171 -25.13 -8.46 -17.79
C ILE A 171 -24.44 -9.83 -17.75
N ALA A 172 -24.79 -10.75 -18.64
CA ALA A 172 -24.32 -12.15 -18.61
C ALA A 172 -24.62 -12.89 -17.28
N GLY A 173 -25.66 -12.47 -16.55
CA GLY A 173 -25.95 -12.95 -15.20
C GLY A 173 -24.93 -12.53 -14.13
N LYS A 174 -24.00 -11.63 -14.43
CA LYS A 174 -23.15 -10.94 -13.44
C LYS A 174 -23.88 -9.67 -12.98
N ARG A 175 -24.02 -9.48 -11.66
CA ARG A 175 -24.54 -8.23 -11.07
C ARG A 175 -23.54 -7.10 -11.25
N ILE A 176 -24.05 -5.97 -11.73
CA ILE A 176 -23.26 -4.81 -12.12
C ILE A 176 -23.29 -3.76 -11.01
N THR A 177 -22.10 -3.35 -10.56
CA THR A 177 -21.92 -2.26 -9.58
C THR A 177 -22.04 -0.91 -10.27
N CYS A 178 -22.21 0.19 -9.50
CA CYS A 178 -22.25 1.54 -10.08
C CYS A 178 -20.97 1.90 -10.85
N GLU A 179 -19.81 1.39 -10.42
CA GLU A 179 -18.53 1.58 -11.10
C GLU A 179 -18.49 0.86 -12.46
N HIS A 180 -18.85 -0.43 -12.48
CA HIS A 180 -18.96 -1.18 -13.74
C HIS A 180 -20.00 -0.56 -14.69
N LEU A 181 -21.15 -0.12 -14.17
CA LEU A 181 -22.18 0.53 -14.97
C LEU A 181 -21.65 1.81 -15.64
N MET A 182 -20.84 2.61 -14.94
CA MET A 182 -20.19 3.80 -15.50
C MET A 182 -19.16 3.45 -16.58
N ASN A 183 -18.46 2.33 -16.48
CA ASN A 183 -17.56 1.88 -17.54
C ASN A 183 -18.31 1.38 -18.78
N TYR A 184 -19.40 0.62 -18.60
CA TYR A 184 -20.32 0.28 -19.68
C TYR A 184 -20.89 1.52 -20.37
N PHE A 185 -21.27 2.56 -19.62
CA PHE A 185 -21.71 3.84 -20.21
C PHE A 185 -20.66 4.44 -21.13
N LYS A 186 -19.40 4.58 -20.67
CA LYS A 186 -18.30 5.11 -21.49
C LYS A 186 -18.15 4.29 -22.78
N VAL A 187 -18.01 2.97 -22.64
CA VAL A 187 -17.83 2.03 -23.76
C VAL A 187 -18.96 2.12 -24.77
N TYR A 188 -20.23 2.14 -24.34
CA TYR A 188 -21.34 2.32 -25.25
C TYR A 188 -21.35 3.72 -25.88
N THR A 189 -21.17 4.80 -25.11
CA THR A 189 -21.10 6.14 -25.70
C THR A 189 -19.95 6.32 -26.69
N ASP A 190 -18.86 5.56 -26.57
CA ASP A 190 -17.77 5.56 -27.54
C ASP A 190 -18.16 4.81 -28.83
N VAL A 191 -18.83 3.65 -28.73
CA VAL A 191 -19.36 2.92 -29.90
C VAL A 191 -20.44 3.72 -30.63
N PHE A 192 -21.38 4.32 -29.90
CA PHE A 192 -22.51 5.06 -30.46
C PHE A 192 -22.15 6.49 -30.95
N LYS A 193 -20.88 6.93 -30.86
CA LYS A 193 -20.38 8.14 -31.56
C LYS A 193 -20.22 7.93 -33.06
N GLU A 194 -20.00 6.69 -33.50
CA GLU A 194 -20.02 6.36 -34.92
C GLU A 194 -21.48 6.40 -35.41
N GLN A 195 -21.75 7.11 -36.51
CA GLN A 195 -23.11 7.18 -37.06
C GLN A 195 -23.56 5.77 -37.48
N GLN A 196 -24.63 5.29 -36.84
CA GLN A 196 -25.18 3.93 -36.95
C GLN A 196 -24.15 2.82 -36.61
N PRO A 197 -23.87 2.57 -35.31
CA PRO A 197 -22.97 1.50 -34.92
C PRO A 197 -23.55 0.14 -35.29
N ARG A 198 -22.71 -0.72 -35.88
CA ARG A 198 -23.09 -2.10 -36.17
C ARG A 198 -23.28 -2.87 -34.87
N VAL A 199 -24.33 -3.68 -34.80
CA VAL A 199 -24.65 -4.53 -33.65
C VAL A 199 -23.45 -5.38 -33.18
N ALA A 200 -22.68 -5.92 -34.13
CA ALA A 200 -21.46 -6.67 -33.84
C ALA A 200 -20.41 -5.83 -33.08
N THR A 201 -20.29 -4.53 -33.36
CA THR A 201 -19.39 -3.61 -32.63
C THR A 201 -19.87 -3.41 -31.20
N ILE A 202 -21.19 -3.25 -30.99
CA ILE A 202 -21.78 -3.10 -29.66
C ILE A 202 -21.54 -4.38 -28.84
N LEU A 203 -21.79 -5.56 -29.42
CA LEU A 203 -21.56 -6.85 -28.76
C LEU A 203 -20.08 -7.08 -28.43
N GLN A 204 -19.18 -6.83 -29.37
CA GLN A 204 -17.73 -6.91 -29.15
C GLN A 204 -17.30 -5.99 -28.00
N ALA A 205 -17.83 -4.77 -27.93
CA ALA A 205 -17.53 -3.83 -26.86
C ALA A 205 -18.07 -4.31 -25.49
N THR A 206 -19.25 -4.93 -25.45
CA THR A 206 -19.78 -5.58 -24.23
C THR A 206 -18.90 -6.74 -23.77
N VAL A 207 -18.46 -7.59 -24.70
CA VAL A 207 -17.55 -8.72 -24.47
C VAL A 207 -16.22 -8.24 -23.91
N GLU A 208 -15.63 -7.21 -24.51
CA GLU A 208 -14.36 -6.63 -24.07
C GLU A 208 -14.48 -5.99 -22.69
N GLU A 209 -15.53 -5.21 -22.39
CA GLU A 209 -15.73 -4.65 -21.05
C GLU A 209 -15.99 -5.72 -19.99
N SER A 210 -16.77 -6.75 -20.32
CA SER A 210 -17.06 -7.87 -19.41
C SER A 210 -15.77 -8.60 -18.98
N ASN A 211 -14.90 -8.90 -19.96
CA ASN A 211 -13.60 -9.53 -19.68
C ASN A 211 -12.61 -8.56 -19.01
N ARG A 212 -12.62 -7.26 -19.37
CA ARG A 212 -11.80 -6.23 -18.73
C ARG A 212 -12.13 -6.06 -17.25
N SER A 213 -13.41 -5.94 -16.90
CA SER A 213 -13.90 -5.89 -15.51
C SER A 213 -13.39 -7.08 -14.70
N ALA A 214 -13.62 -8.31 -15.18
CA ALA A 214 -13.18 -9.52 -14.48
C ALA A 214 -11.63 -9.61 -14.35
N LYS A 215 -10.89 -9.12 -15.36
CA LYS A 215 -9.42 -9.09 -15.34
C LYS A 215 -8.90 -8.11 -14.28
N GLU A 216 -9.46 -6.90 -14.20
CA GLU A 216 -9.08 -5.92 -13.17
C GLU A 216 -9.49 -6.37 -11.77
N GLU A 217 -10.65 -7.04 -11.59
CA GLU A 217 -11.04 -7.67 -10.30
C GLU A 217 -10.02 -8.72 -9.84
N ALA A 218 -9.63 -9.64 -10.72
CA ALA A 218 -8.66 -10.69 -10.41
C ALA A 218 -7.26 -10.14 -10.08
N LYS A 219 -6.84 -9.10 -10.79
CA LYS A 219 -5.59 -8.36 -10.55
C LYS A 219 -5.64 -7.56 -9.24
N ALA A 220 -6.76 -6.91 -8.93
CA ALA A 220 -6.96 -6.18 -7.68
C ALA A 220 -6.89 -7.13 -6.49
N PHE A 221 -7.54 -8.29 -6.56
CA PHE A 221 -7.39 -9.37 -5.58
C PHE A 221 -5.91 -9.73 -5.36
N TYR A 222 -5.16 -10.00 -6.44
CA TYR A 222 -3.74 -10.34 -6.32
C TYR A 222 -2.92 -9.21 -5.66
N ALA A 223 -3.11 -7.97 -6.11
CA ALA A 223 -2.41 -6.79 -5.58
C ALA A 223 -2.76 -6.48 -4.11
N GLU A 224 -3.97 -6.80 -3.68
CA GLU A 224 -4.40 -6.65 -2.28
C GLU A 224 -3.93 -7.79 -1.37
N GLN A 225 -3.76 -9.01 -1.88
CA GLN A 225 -3.33 -10.16 -1.06
C GLN A 225 -1.81 -10.24 -0.93
N LEU A 226 -1.05 -9.94 -1.99
CA LEU A 226 0.42 -10.07 -1.99
C LEU A 226 1.10 -9.36 -0.78
N PRO A 227 0.75 -8.12 -0.39
CA PRO A 227 1.36 -7.45 0.77
C PRO A 227 0.95 -8.03 2.13
N LYS A 228 -0.11 -8.85 2.19
CA LYS A 228 -0.62 -9.49 3.41
C LYS A 228 0.06 -10.85 3.68
N VAL A 229 0.78 -11.40 2.71
CA VAL A 229 1.49 -12.67 2.84
C VAL A 229 2.69 -12.52 3.78
N THR A 230 2.76 -13.40 4.78
CA THR A 230 3.95 -13.54 5.64
C THR A 230 4.91 -14.58 5.08
N TYR A 231 6.19 -14.23 4.95
CA TYR A 231 7.27 -15.11 4.49
C TYR A 231 8.57 -14.84 5.26
N LYS A 232 9.46 -15.83 5.32
CA LYS A 232 10.75 -15.79 6.03
C LYS A 232 11.92 -15.65 5.06
N ASN A 233 11.72 -16.02 3.80
CA ASN A 233 12.75 -15.97 2.75
C ASN A 233 12.11 -15.78 1.37
N ILE A 234 12.94 -15.52 0.36
CA ILE A 234 12.51 -15.23 -1.02
C ILE A 234 11.83 -16.43 -1.68
N GLN A 235 12.23 -17.67 -1.35
CA GLN A 235 11.61 -18.88 -1.91
C GLN A 235 10.17 -19.05 -1.40
N GLU A 236 9.92 -18.85 -0.10
CA GLU A 236 8.57 -18.88 0.49
C GLU A 236 7.70 -17.75 -0.11
N LEU A 237 8.26 -16.59 -0.47
CA LEU A 237 7.56 -15.53 -1.23
C LEU A 237 7.24 -15.96 -2.67
N GLU A 238 8.16 -16.62 -3.38
CA GLU A 238 7.96 -17.14 -4.74
C GLU A 238 6.92 -18.28 -4.77
N GLU A 239 6.90 -19.15 -3.76
CA GLU A 239 5.89 -20.20 -3.58
C GLU A 239 4.49 -19.60 -3.34
N ASN A 240 4.37 -18.61 -2.45
CA ASN A 240 3.11 -17.89 -2.22
C ASN A 240 2.64 -17.11 -3.45
N HIS A 241 3.55 -16.56 -4.26
CA HIS A 241 3.21 -15.90 -5.53
C HIS A 241 2.51 -16.87 -6.49
N VAL A 242 3.01 -18.09 -6.65
CA VAL A 242 2.40 -19.10 -7.53
C VAL A 242 0.98 -19.47 -7.05
N ILE A 243 0.77 -19.59 -5.74
CA ILE A 243 -0.55 -19.86 -5.15
C ILE A 243 -1.51 -18.70 -5.45
N LEU A 244 -1.15 -17.46 -5.08
CA LEU A 244 -1.98 -16.28 -5.32
C LEU A 244 -2.24 -16.03 -6.82
N GLN A 245 -1.27 -16.35 -7.69
CA GLN A 245 -1.45 -16.25 -9.13
C GLN A 245 -2.51 -17.23 -9.65
N GLU A 246 -2.49 -18.50 -9.24
CA GLU A 246 -3.54 -19.44 -9.64
C GLU A 246 -4.90 -19.14 -8.99
N GLU A 247 -4.94 -18.60 -7.77
CA GLU A 247 -6.18 -18.09 -7.17
C GLU A 247 -6.78 -16.93 -7.97
N ALA A 248 -5.96 -15.95 -8.36
CA ALA A 248 -6.40 -14.84 -9.22
C ALA A 248 -6.85 -15.32 -10.61
N LYS A 249 -6.12 -16.25 -11.23
CA LYS A 249 -6.51 -16.87 -12.51
C LYS A 249 -7.81 -17.67 -12.38
N LYS A 250 -8.02 -18.36 -11.27
CA LYS A 250 -9.28 -19.04 -10.96
C LYS A 250 -10.43 -18.05 -10.81
N LEU A 251 -10.23 -16.97 -10.04
CA LEU A 251 -11.23 -15.91 -9.88
C LEU A 251 -11.64 -15.30 -11.23
N PHE A 252 -10.67 -15.08 -12.14
CA PHE A 252 -10.96 -14.64 -13.51
C PHE A 252 -11.77 -15.67 -14.31
N ARG A 253 -11.39 -16.95 -14.30
CA ARG A 253 -12.09 -18.03 -15.02
C ARG A 253 -13.52 -18.21 -14.51
N ASP A 254 -13.69 -18.33 -13.20
CA ASP A 254 -14.96 -18.57 -12.50
C ASP A 254 -15.93 -17.37 -12.61
N ALA A 255 -15.44 -16.17 -12.96
CA ALA A 255 -16.29 -15.00 -13.20
C ALA A 255 -17.19 -15.20 -14.43
N ARG A 256 -18.49 -14.89 -14.29
CA ARG A 256 -19.43 -14.82 -15.42
C ARG A 256 -19.02 -13.68 -16.36
N LYS A 257 -18.74 -14.03 -17.62
CA LYS A 257 -18.24 -13.16 -18.70
C LYS A 257 -18.95 -13.53 -20.01
N ILE A 258 -18.96 -12.64 -21.00
CA ILE A 258 -19.42 -12.95 -22.37
C ILE A 258 -18.22 -13.31 -23.25
N GLY A 259 -18.45 -14.18 -24.24
CA GLY A 259 -17.53 -14.44 -25.35
C GLY A 259 -16.74 -15.74 -25.20
N GLY A 260 -16.38 -16.32 -26.36
CA GLY A 260 -15.74 -17.62 -26.43
C GLY A 260 -14.30 -17.71 -25.88
N PRO A 261 -13.74 -18.93 -25.78
CA PRO A 261 -12.49 -19.22 -25.07
C PRO A 261 -11.24 -18.54 -25.65
N ILE A 262 -11.30 -18.05 -26.90
CA ILE A 262 -10.23 -17.28 -27.53
C ILE A 262 -10.04 -15.93 -26.82
N ILE A 263 -11.16 -15.25 -26.49
CA ILE A 263 -11.13 -13.94 -25.83
C ILE A 263 -10.75 -14.11 -24.36
N GLU A 264 -11.34 -15.11 -23.68
CA GLU A 264 -10.96 -15.45 -22.31
C GLU A 264 -9.45 -15.70 -22.18
N ARG A 265 -8.87 -16.51 -23.09
CA ARG A 265 -7.44 -16.79 -23.10
C ARG A 265 -6.59 -15.53 -23.29
N ARG A 266 -6.96 -14.64 -24.23
CA ARG A 266 -6.26 -13.36 -24.45
C ARG A 266 -6.23 -12.50 -23.18
N TYR A 267 -7.34 -12.41 -22.45
CA TYR A 267 -7.39 -11.65 -21.19
C TYR A 267 -6.65 -12.36 -20.05
N LEU A 268 -6.65 -13.69 -20.01
CA LEU A 268 -5.86 -14.49 -19.06
C LEU A 268 -4.34 -14.29 -19.26
N ASP A 269 -3.86 -14.31 -20.50
CA ASP A 269 -2.45 -14.08 -20.84
C ASP A 269 -1.99 -12.67 -20.40
N VAL A 270 -2.86 -11.66 -20.56
CA VAL A 270 -2.62 -10.28 -20.08
C VAL A 270 -2.66 -10.18 -18.56
N LEU A 271 -3.61 -10.86 -17.89
CA LEU A 271 -3.67 -10.95 -16.42
C LEU A 271 -2.38 -11.56 -15.85
N GLU A 272 -1.89 -12.66 -16.44
CA GLU A 272 -0.62 -13.27 -16.02
C GLU A 272 0.56 -12.32 -16.18
N MET A 273 0.62 -11.58 -17.30
CA MET A 273 1.68 -10.60 -17.54
C MET A 273 1.64 -9.47 -16.49
N GLU A 274 0.47 -8.91 -16.20
CA GLU A 274 0.31 -7.83 -15.22
C GLU A 274 0.63 -8.30 -13.78
N ILE A 275 0.17 -9.51 -13.39
CA ILE A 275 0.52 -10.14 -12.11
C ILE A 275 2.03 -10.38 -11.98
N ARG A 276 2.69 -10.84 -13.04
CA ARG A 276 4.16 -11.04 -13.05
C ARG A 276 4.91 -9.71 -12.91
N THR A 277 4.39 -8.61 -13.45
CA THR A 277 4.97 -7.26 -13.25
C THR A 277 4.82 -6.82 -11.80
N ILE A 278 3.62 -6.86 -11.23
CA ILE A 278 3.36 -6.52 -9.82
C ILE A 278 4.27 -7.34 -8.89
N PHE A 279 4.44 -8.64 -9.15
CA PHE A 279 5.34 -9.48 -8.36
C PHE A 279 6.82 -9.11 -8.49
N LYS A 280 7.30 -8.80 -9.70
CA LYS A 280 8.70 -8.38 -9.93
C LYS A 280 9.02 -7.10 -9.17
N ASP A 281 8.13 -6.11 -9.23
CA ASP A 281 8.31 -4.82 -8.57
C ASP A 281 8.35 -5.01 -7.05
N PHE A 282 7.38 -5.74 -6.49
CA PHE A 282 7.34 -6.08 -5.06
C PHE A 282 8.57 -6.88 -4.60
N SER A 283 8.99 -7.88 -5.38
CA SER A 283 10.19 -8.69 -5.09
C SER A 283 11.47 -7.85 -5.14
N TYR A 284 11.57 -6.90 -6.07
CA TYR A 284 12.71 -6.00 -6.19
C TYR A 284 12.81 -5.04 -5.00
N ASP A 285 11.71 -4.39 -4.63
CA ASP A 285 11.66 -3.47 -3.49
C ASP A 285 12.00 -4.16 -2.16
N HIS A 286 11.56 -5.41 -1.99
CA HIS A 286 11.90 -6.20 -0.81
C HIS A 286 13.39 -6.61 -0.82
N LYS A 287 13.92 -7.12 -1.94
CA LYS A 287 15.35 -7.43 -2.10
C LYS A 287 16.24 -6.21 -1.86
N LEU A 288 15.81 -5.03 -2.29
CA LEU A 288 16.51 -3.76 -2.07
C LEU A 288 16.49 -3.34 -0.59
N SER A 289 15.37 -3.56 0.11
CA SER A 289 15.24 -3.29 1.55
C SER A 289 16.15 -4.21 2.39
N ASP A 290 16.14 -5.50 2.07
CA ASP A 290 17.04 -6.53 2.61
C ASP A 290 18.53 -6.15 2.48
N LEU A 291 18.92 -5.65 1.31
CA LEU A 291 20.30 -5.21 1.04
C LEU A 291 20.68 -3.97 1.86
N ARG A 292 19.78 -2.99 1.96
CA ARG A 292 19.99 -1.77 2.78
C ARG A 292 20.12 -2.09 4.27
N GLU A 293 19.39 -3.08 4.78
CA GLU A 293 19.53 -3.52 6.18
C GLU A 293 20.86 -4.25 6.42
N LYS A 294 21.27 -5.14 5.49
CA LYS A 294 22.59 -5.81 5.52
C LYS A 294 23.74 -4.79 5.46
N GLU A 295 23.63 -3.78 4.60
CA GLU A 295 24.59 -2.67 4.50
C GLU A 295 24.69 -1.87 5.80
N ARG A 296 23.54 -1.53 6.43
CA ARG A 296 23.51 -0.84 7.72
C ARG A 296 24.23 -1.64 8.81
N GLY A 297 23.94 -2.94 8.93
CA GLY A 297 24.60 -3.85 9.88
C GLY A 297 26.10 -4.07 9.59
N LEU A 298 26.53 -3.98 8.32
CA LEU A 298 27.95 -3.97 7.95
C LEU A 298 28.63 -2.67 8.38
N ASN A 299 28.00 -1.51 8.16
CA ASN A 299 28.52 -0.21 8.57
C ASN A 299 28.65 -0.09 10.10
N GLU A 300 27.68 -0.60 10.87
CA GLU A 300 27.77 -0.67 12.33
C GLU A 300 28.95 -1.56 12.80
N LYS A 301 29.16 -2.72 12.17
CA LYS A 301 30.32 -3.59 12.45
C LYS A 301 31.65 -2.91 12.11
N ASN A 302 31.73 -2.19 10.99
CA ASN A 302 32.93 -1.45 10.59
C ASN A 302 33.25 -0.33 11.61
N GLN A 303 32.27 0.44 12.04
CA GLN A 303 32.44 1.46 13.08
C GLN A 303 32.89 0.84 14.43
N ALA A 304 32.39 -0.35 14.78
CA ALA A 304 32.82 -1.07 15.98
C ALA A 304 34.27 -1.59 15.86
N LEU A 305 34.70 -2.02 14.68
CA LEU A 305 36.09 -2.41 14.41
C LEU A 305 37.03 -1.21 14.51
N GLU A 306 36.71 -0.07 13.89
CA GLU A 306 37.51 1.16 14.01
C GLU A 306 37.71 1.60 15.47
N LYS A 307 36.67 1.50 16.30
CA LYS A 307 36.78 1.79 17.75
C LYS A 307 37.77 0.85 18.43
N LYS A 308 37.68 -0.46 18.16
CA LYS A 308 38.63 -1.47 18.69
C LYS A 308 40.05 -1.25 18.20
N GLU A 309 40.26 -0.81 16.96
CA GLU A 309 41.59 -0.47 16.45
C GLU A 309 42.18 0.77 17.15
N LYS A 310 41.37 1.80 17.38
CA LYS A 310 41.76 2.99 18.16
C LYS A 310 42.12 2.62 19.61
N GLU A 311 41.32 1.77 20.25
CA GLU A 311 41.61 1.21 21.58
C GLU A 311 42.92 0.41 21.59
N LEU A 312 43.10 -0.52 20.64
CA LEU A 312 44.32 -1.32 20.50
C LEU A 312 45.57 -0.46 20.25
N GLY A 313 45.44 0.60 19.45
CA GLY A 313 46.47 1.60 19.22
C GLY A 313 46.88 2.30 20.53
N SER A 314 45.89 2.75 21.31
CA SER A 314 46.13 3.36 22.63
C SER A 314 46.81 2.39 23.61
N LEU A 315 46.40 1.11 23.62
CA LEU A 315 47.02 0.07 24.44
C LEU A 315 48.48 -0.20 24.05
N LYS A 316 48.76 -0.29 22.74
CA LYS A 316 50.13 -0.44 22.21
C LYS A 316 51.01 0.75 22.60
N GLU A 317 50.48 1.97 22.61
CA GLU A 317 51.24 3.15 23.04
C GLU A 317 51.49 3.17 24.55
N GLN A 318 50.50 2.81 25.37
CA GLN A 318 50.70 2.60 26.81
C GLN A 318 51.76 1.53 27.09
N LEU A 319 51.76 0.42 26.33
CA LEU A 319 52.76 -0.63 26.42
C LEU A 319 54.17 -0.08 26.08
N ARG A 320 54.31 0.65 24.97
CA ARG A 320 55.57 1.33 24.57
C ARG A 320 56.06 2.34 25.61
N LYS A 321 55.16 3.02 26.33
CA LYS A 321 55.52 3.91 27.46
C LYS A 321 56.03 3.11 28.66
N LYS A 322 55.34 2.02 29.04
CA LYS A 322 55.80 1.10 30.10
C LYS A 322 57.16 0.47 29.78
N SER A 323 57.37 -0.06 28.57
CA SER A 323 58.64 -0.66 28.17
C SER A 323 59.81 0.33 28.19
N ARG A 324 59.59 1.59 27.77
CA ARG A 324 60.61 2.65 27.91
C ARG A 324 60.94 2.93 29.38
N GLY A 325 59.94 3.04 30.25
CA GLY A 325 60.15 3.24 31.68
C GLY A 325 60.83 2.06 32.39
N VAL A 326 60.66 0.83 31.91
CA VAL A 326 61.42 -0.35 32.38
C VAL A 326 62.89 -0.25 31.95
N LEU A 327 63.15 0.00 30.67
CA LEU A 327 64.51 0.14 30.13
C LEU A 327 65.31 1.27 30.82
N GLU A 328 64.64 2.36 31.16
CA GLU A 328 65.23 3.50 31.86
C GLU A 328 65.53 3.19 33.34
N LYS A 329 64.68 2.41 34.02
CA LYS A 329 64.97 1.87 35.36
C LYS A 329 66.13 0.88 35.34
N GLU A 330 66.19 0.03 34.32
CA GLU A 330 67.25 -0.96 34.14
C GLU A 330 68.62 -0.29 33.93
N LYS A 331 68.68 0.78 33.12
CA LYS A 331 69.88 1.62 32.99
C LYS A 331 70.31 2.25 34.31
N LYS A 332 69.38 2.82 35.10
CA LYS A 332 69.70 3.39 36.42
C LYS A 332 70.24 2.33 37.38
N LEU A 333 69.66 1.13 37.40
CA LEU A 333 70.17 -0.01 38.17
C LEU A 333 71.58 -0.44 37.73
N GLN A 334 71.88 -0.40 36.42
CA GLN A 334 73.24 -0.65 35.92
C GLN A 334 74.23 0.45 36.33
N GLU A 335 73.84 1.72 36.26
CA GLU A 335 74.67 2.86 36.71
C GLU A 335 74.92 2.81 38.22
N GLU A 336 73.90 2.51 39.03
CA GLU A 336 74.02 2.27 40.47
C GLU A 336 74.96 1.10 40.78
N ALA A 337 74.82 -0.04 40.09
CA ALA A 337 75.69 -1.20 40.25
C ALA A 337 77.16 -0.90 39.84
N GLN A 338 77.37 -0.11 38.79
CA GLN A 338 78.70 0.35 38.39
C GLN A 338 79.30 1.32 39.42
N ASN A 339 78.52 2.26 39.94
CA ASN A 339 78.97 3.18 40.99
C ASN A 339 79.29 2.45 42.29
N LEU A 340 78.47 1.48 42.70
CA LEU A 340 78.73 0.62 43.86
C LEU A 340 80.03 -0.20 43.67
N SER A 341 80.30 -0.64 42.44
CA SER A 341 81.53 -1.36 42.09
C SER A 341 82.76 -0.44 42.11
N ARG A 342 82.63 0.81 41.67
CA ARG A 342 83.67 1.85 41.80
C ARG A 342 83.96 2.16 43.28
N GLN A 343 82.93 2.38 44.09
CA GLN A 343 83.07 2.60 45.54
C GLN A 343 83.76 1.43 46.24
N LYS A 344 83.44 0.17 45.88
CA LYS A 344 84.16 -1.01 46.39
C LYS A 344 85.64 -0.99 45.98
N MET A 345 85.94 -0.71 44.71
CA MET A 345 87.32 -0.59 44.22
C MET A 345 88.10 0.54 44.90
N GLU A 346 87.46 1.68 45.18
CA GLU A 346 88.07 2.81 45.90
C GLU A 346 88.27 2.48 47.38
N HIS A 347 87.30 1.85 48.04
CA HIS A 347 87.44 1.38 49.41
C HIS A 347 88.55 0.31 49.53
N GLU A 348 88.70 -0.57 48.54
CA GLU A 348 89.77 -1.58 48.52
C GLU A 348 91.15 -0.95 48.25
N LYS A 349 91.23 0.06 47.38
CA LYS A 349 92.43 0.89 47.20
C LYS A 349 92.79 1.64 48.48
N SER A 350 91.80 2.22 49.16
CA SER A 350 91.99 2.93 50.43
C SER A 350 92.47 1.98 51.53
N LYS A 351 91.90 0.78 51.61
CA LYS A 351 92.38 -0.29 52.52
C LYS A 351 93.83 -0.69 52.22
N LYS A 352 94.19 -0.88 50.94
CA LYS A 352 95.57 -1.17 50.51
C LYS A 352 96.54 0.01 50.73
N ALA A 353 96.05 1.26 50.70
CA ALA A 353 96.82 2.45 51.06
C ALA A 353 97.05 2.53 52.57
N GLN A 354 96.05 2.18 53.38
CA GLN A 354 96.15 2.10 54.84
C GLN A 354 97.08 0.96 55.28
N GLU A 355 97.04 -0.19 54.61
CA GLU A 355 98.00 -1.30 54.79
C GLU A 355 99.44 -0.93 54.38
N LYS A 356 99.62 -0.03 53.38
CA LYS A 356 100.93 0.54 53.05
C LYS A 356 101.39 1.60 54.06
N SER A 357 100.48 2.43 54.56
CA SER A 357 100.76 3.43 55.61
C SER A 357 101.22 2.75 56.90
N ASN A 358 100.48 1.73 57.35
CA ASN A 358 100.83 0.92 58.52
C ASN A 358 102.17 0.18 58.37
N ARG A 359 102.62 -0.10 57.14
CA ARG A 359 103.92 -0.71 56.83
C ARG A 359 105.07 0.32 56.81
N TRP A 360 104.76 1.62 56.74
CA TRP A 360 105.74 2.71 56.83
C TRP A 360 105.93 3.16 58.28
N THR A 361 104.86 3.16 59.09
CA THR A 361 104.90 3.52 60.52
C THR A 361 105.67 2.54 61.41
N THR A 362 106.01 1.34 60.92
CA THR A 362 106.84 0.36 61.65
C THR A 362 108.36 0.54 61.45
N HIS A 363 108.81 1.53 60.67
CA HIS A 363 110.24 1.77 60.40
C HIS A 363 110.77 3.16 60.80
N VAL A 364 109.96 4.01 61.45
CA VAL A 364 110.36 5.38 61.85
C VAL A 364 110.12 5.64 63.35
N ALA A 365 109.99 4.57 64.14
CA ALA A 365 109.81 4.64 65.61
C ALA A 365 111.12 4.47 66.41
N ASP A 366 112.28 4.70 65.78
CA ASP A 366 113.59 4.83 66.45
C ASP A 366 113.96 6.31 66.63
N ALA A 367 113.27 6.95 67.57
CA ALA A 367 113.73 8.13 68.29
C ALA A 367 113.34 7.90 69.76
N VAL A 368 114.28 7.51 70.62
CA VAL A 368 115.20 8.42 71.31
C VAL A 368 114.47 9.64 71.87
N MET A 369 114.22 9.52 73.17
CA MET A 369 113.93 10.54 74.18
C MET A 369 114.07 12.03 73.81
N GLY A 370 113.12 12.82 74.31
CA GLY A 370 113.47 13.89 75.24
C GLY A 370 112.75 15.24 75.07
N ILE A 371 112.09 15.68 76.15
CA ILE A 371 111.71 17.08 76.47
C ILE A 371 110.61 17.64 75.53
N GLY A 372 109.37 17.91 75.97
CA GLY A 372 108.98 18.86 77.03
C GLY A 372 108.76 20.24 76.37
N VAL A 373 107.57 20.86 76.36
CA VAL A 373 106.74 21.30 77.50
C VAL A 373 105.25 21.38 77.08
N ALA A 374 104.34 21.31 78.06
CA ALA A 374 102.89 21.29 77.88
C ALA A 374 102.24 22.66 77.62
N LEU A 375 101.02 22.65 77.06
CA LEU A 375 99.94 23.56 77.45
C LEU A 375 98.57 22.88 77.28
N SER A 376 97.79 22.92 78.37
CA SER A 376 96.35 22.58 78.47
C SER A 376 95.49 23.69 77.83
N VAL A 377 94.16 23.65 77.67
CA VAL A 377 93.01 22.87 78.18
C VAL A 377 91.94 22.91 77.03
N PHE A 378 90.98 22.00 76.83
CA PHE A 378 89.70 21.89 77.56
C PHE A 378 88.88 20.67 77.00
N VAL A 379 88.01 20.12 77.84
CA VAL A 379 87.20 18.88 77.76
C VAL A 379 85.81 19.22 78.37
N PRO A 380 84.65 18.50 78.29
CA PRO A 380 84.20 17.28 77.59
C PRO A 380 82.98 17.60 76.65
N ALA A 381 81.94 16.79 76.31
CA ALA A 381 81.48 15.47 76.76
C ALA A 381 80.56 14.76 75.73
N ALA A 382 80.65 13.41 75.75
CA ALA A 382 79.57 12.40 75.84
C ALA A 382 78.28 12.49 74.97
N GLY A 383 77.64 11.38 74.57
CA GLY A 383 77.92 9.95 74.79
C GLY A 383 77.17 9.08 73.75
N VAL A 384 77.59 7.86 73.44
CA VAL A 384 77.37 6.60 74.20
C VAL A 384 76.19 5.77 73.63
N LEU A 385 76.58 4.66 72.99
CA LEU A 385 75.95 3.33 72.84
C LEU A 385 74.61 3.11 72.07
N ASP A 386 74.74 2.17 71.12
CA ASP A 386 73.91 0.97 70.86
C ASP A 386 72.38 1.04 70.76
N GLY A 387 71.88 0.65 69.58
CA GLY A 387 71.52 -0.77 69.44
C GLY A 387 70.06 -1.15 69.14
N ILE A 388 69.94 -2.14 68.23
CA ILE A 388 68.88 -3.17 68.14
C ILE A 388 67.54 -2.77 67.44
N VAL A 389 67.10 -3.70 66.56
CA VAL A 389 65.90 -3.73 65.69
C VAL A 389 64.76 -4.51 66.44
N PRO A 390 63.62 -5.00 65.86
CA PRO A 390 62.71 -4.58 64.78
C PRO A 390 61.20 -4.56 65.20
N VAL A 391 60.26 -4.46 64.22
CA VAL A 391 59.01 -5.26 64.03
C VAL A 391 57.70 -4.48 63.68
N ILE A 392 57.30 -4.63 62.41
CA ILE A 392 55.96 -4.92 61.82
C ILE A 392 54.65 -4.72 62.63
N ARG A 393 53.68 -3.97 62.07
CA ARG A 393 52.26 -4.35 61.77
C ARG A 393 51.57 -3.23 60.94
N ILE A 394 50.84 -3.50 59.84
CA ILE A 394 49.41 -3.89 59.72
C ILE A 394 48.48 -2.96 60.55
N GLY A 395 47.47 -2.25 60.02
CA GLY A 395 46.93 -2.14 58.65
C GLY A 395 45.52 -1.49 58.67
N VAL A 396 44.70 -1.77 57.64
CA VAL A 396 43.23 -1.54 57.55
C VAL A 396 42.73 -0.17 57.01
N ALA A 397 41.73 -0.32 56.13
CA ALA A 397 41.07 0.63 55.25
C ALA A 397 40.02 1.56 55.91
N ALA A 398 39.51 2.51 55.12
CA ALA A 398 38.06 2.66 54.88
C ALA A 398 37.81 3.45 53.57
N ALA A 399 36.60 3.32 53.01
CA ALA A 399 36.16 4.00 51.78
C ALA A 399 35.04 5.00 52.08
N ALA A 400 34.84 6.00 51.21
CA ALA A 400 33.54 6.28 50.54
C ALA A 400 33.45 7.70 49.93
N ALA A 401 32.88 7.72 48.71
CA ALA A 401 32.07 8.74 48.06
C ALA A 401 32.02 10.22 48.54
N GLY A 402 32.09 11.13 47.56
CA GLY A 402 30.87 11.87 47.19
C GLY A 402 30.84 13.39 47.37
N THR A 403 30.82 14.11 46.23
CA THR A 403 30.07 15.37 45.96
C THR A 403 30.18 16.56 46.92
N ALA A 404 30.64 17.71 46.41
CA ALA A 404 29.86 18.95 46.28
C ALA A 404 30.71 20.06 45.61
N GLY A 405 30.07 21.08 45.02
CA GLY A 405 30.74 22.23 44.39
C GLY A 405 30.17 23.58 44.82
N GLY A 406 30.77 24.65 44.30
CA GLY A 406 30.51 26.07 44.66
C GLY A 406 31.68 26.65 45.47
N CYS A 407 32.29 27.79 45.16
CA CYS A 407 32.01 28.88 44.19
C CYS A 407 33.36 29.46 43.64
N PHE A 408 33.56 30.66 43.03
CA PHE A 408 32.76 31.90 42.91
C PHE A 408 33.26 32.81 41.74
N VAL A 409 32.33 33.38 40.96
CA VAL A 409 32.35 34.73 40.32
C VAL A 409 33.49 35.18 39.34
N ALA A 410 33.17 35.05 38.04
CA ALA A 410 32.91 36.12 37.04
C ALA A 410 34.01 36.97 36.30
N LEU A 411 33.55 37.53 35.15
CA LEU A 411 34.15 38.46 34.16
C LEU A 411 35.23 37.84 33.20
N LYS A 412 35.29 38.15 31.88
CA LYS A 412 34.56 39.10 30.98
C LYS A 412 34.74 38.70 29.48
N LYS A 413 33.73 38.95 28.62
CA LYS A 413 33.72 39.40 27.17
C LYS A 413 34.88 39.00 26.19
N LYS A 414 34.71 38.81 24.86
CA LYS A 414 33.59 38.95 23.88
C LYS A 414 34.02 38.35 22.50
N LEU A 415 33.04 37.95 21.66
CA LEU A 415 33.07 37.83 20.17
C LEU A 415 34.09 36.88 19.50
N GLY A 416 33.75 36.17 18.41
CA GLY A 416 32.45 36.00 17.73
C GLY A 416 32.57 35.40 16.32
N GLN A 417 31.47 34.86 15.77
CA GLN A 417 31.21 34.52 14.34
C GLN A 417 32.20 33.53 13.67
N TRP A 418 31.83 32.66 12.72
CA TRP A 418 30.70 32.65 11.77
C TRP A 418 30.49 31.23 11.21
N PHE A 419 29.25 30.89 10.83
CA PHE A 419 28.85 29.84 9.86
C PHE A 419 29.17 28.36 10.23
N GLY A 420 28.41 27.38 9.71
CA GLY A 420 27.41 27.42 8.64
C GLY A 420 27.85 26.56 7.48
#